data_AF-A0A8T4BQ77-F1
#
_entry.id   AF-A0A8T4BQ77-F1
#
_cell.length_a   1.000
_cell.length_b   1.000
_cell.length_c   1.000
_cell.angle_alpha   90.00
_cell.angle_beta   90.00
_cell.angle_gamma   90.00
#
_symmetry.space_group_name_H-M   'P 1'
#
loop_
_entity.id
_entity.type
_entity.pdbx_description
1 polymer ?
#
loop_
_entity_poly.entity_id
_entity_poly.type
_entity_poly.pdbx_seq_one_letter_code
_entity_poly.pdbx_strand_id
1 'polypeptide(L)'
;MKNKTILSLLLMIFVVVVSINLVSAVCCEKTIEGNSCVSVPPENSDACVKPPYKSDDAFCEETSYCSTGTCVNTRQGTCTVSPSTTCDPLLGGLWVDDSPEDVPQCQVGCCIIGEEANFITETSCIYKVSIIEEETEYEFLKNVQDGGMCASLANPREMGACVDSDSSGGRDCTHETRENCQNSGLDFYEGFLCSAPELNTKCGPSDTTSCMEGEEEVYFRDTCGNYANVYDVTKIDDTLGYWTEMISTANSCFTDIGDENSVSSCGNCVFRLGSTCGKYRPGEDVAPDEGNYVCRDLSCEYDNDGDGIKESYEHEERWCADAGWIDGTPGKEEIVLTCYNGQITKERCSSYRKQVCFETVYAEEEIDDNYTIKEEDFTQAACVVNSYPACYGFQTKSDCEDQELVDCQWLLANKDTNLYDSLWESTELGIPENMKNSEKGFCLPAYAPGIKFWEEEAASSCNSFIPSEYVCGVEYEKGLIEVGKYGDWDLVEDEVTCFKETTSKADDLPKTKLDSTWQTQMKNVCLATSDCGVKTNYLGVNGYYSWKDLFVGDYIEDSLSNYNSYGGGK
;
A
#
# COMPACT_ATOMS: atom_id res chain seq x y z
N MET A 1 97.17 -4.59 -54.99
CA MET A 1 96.65 -3.21 -55.18
C MET A 1 95.24 -3.21 -55.79
N LYS A 2 94.25 -3.89 -55.18
CA LYS A 2 92.83 -3.87 -55.63
C LYS A 2 91.82 -3.61 -54.49
N ASN A 3 92.25 -3.46 -53.24
CA ASN A 3 91.36 -3.26 -52.08
C ASN A 3 91.33 -1.83 -51.52
N LYS A 4 92.10 -0.87 -52.07
CA LYS A 4 92.11 0.53 -51.58
C LYS A 4 91.07 1.43 -52.26
N THR A 5 90.57 1.06 -53.45
CA THR A 5 89.60 1.85 -54.20
C THR A 5 88.15 1.61 -53.76
N ILE A 6 87.84 0.43 -53.18
CA ILE A 6 86.49 0.09 -52.70
C ILE A 6 86.22 0.73 -51.31
N LEU A 7 87.23 0.83 -50.46
CA LEU A 7 87.09 1.44 -49.13
C LEU A 7 86.87 2.97 -49.21
N SER A 8 87.46 3.64 -50.20
CA SER A 8 87.26 5.08 -50.40
C SER A 8 85.89 5.44 -50.99
N LEU A 9 85.23 4.51 -51.69
CA LEU A 9 83.88 4.71 -52.23
C LEU A 9 82.81 4.45 -51.17
N LEU A 10 83.02 3.43 -50.31
CA LEU A 10 82.13 3.14 -49.18
C LEU A 10 82.19 4.22 -48.10
N LEU A 11 83.36 4.82 -47.84
CA LEU A 11 83.46 5.92 -46.87
C LEU A 11 82.79 7.21 -47.39
N MET A 12 82.80 7.46 -48.70
CA MET A 12 82.12 8.64 -49.27
C MET A 12 80.59 8.43 -49.35
N ILE A 13 80.11 7.20 -49.54
CA ILE A 13 78.67 6.87 -49.48
C ILE A 13 78.16 6.87 -48.02
N PHE A 14 79.01 6.49 -47.04
CA PHE A 14 78.64 6.54 -45.62
C PHE A 14 78.62 7.96 -45.05
N VAL A 15 79.42 8.89 -45.58
CA VAL A 15 79.43 10.31 -45.16
C VAL A 15 78.30 11.13 -45.78
N VAL A 16 77.63 10.65 -46.84
CA VAL A 16 76.50 11.35 -47.49
C VAL A 16 75.12 10.95 -46.94
N VAL A 17 75.01 9.88 -46.13
CA VAL A 17 73.71 9.37 -45.62
C VAL A 17 73.47 9.67 -44.13
N VAL A 18 74.45 10.19 -43.40
CA VAL A 18 74.27 10.68 -42.03
C VAL A 18 74.15 12.21 -42.03
N SER A 19 73.21 12.72 -42.81
CA SER A 19 72.55 13.97 -42.41
C SER A 19 71.68 13.60 -41.23
N ILE A 20 72.20 13.82 -40.02
CA ILE A 20 71.37 13.85 -38.82
C ILE A 20 70.38 14.98 -39.08
N ASN A 21 69.19 14.65 -39.57
CA ASN A 21 68.05 15.53 -39.38
C ASN A 21 67.91 15.61 -37.86
N LEU A 22 68.46 16.66 -37.27
CA LEU A 22 67.97 17.16 -36.00
C LEU A 22 66.49 17.42 -36.26
N VAL A 23 65.65 16.46 -35.89
CA VAL A 23 64.20 16.62 -35.89
C VAL A 23 63.96 17.66 -34.81
N SER A 24 64.03 18.92 -35.21
CA SER A 24 63.49 20.01 -34.41
C SER A 24 61.97 19.81 -34.45
N ALA A 25 61.33 19.98 -33.31
CA ALA A 25 59.89 19.99 -33.18
C ALA A 25 59.53 21.25 -32.41
N VAL A 26 58.35 21.78 -32.67
CA VAL A 26 57.76 22.86 -31.90
C VAL A 26 56.61 22.25 -31.12
N CYS A 27 56.65 22.37 -29.79
CA CYS A 27 55.55 21.93 -28.96
C CYS A 27 54.47 23.02 -28.94
N CYS A 28 53.30 22.71 -29.48
CA CYS A 28 52.12 23.56 -29.30
C CYS A 28 51.39 23.17 -28.01
N GLU A 29 51.20 24.09 -27.07
CA GLU A 29 50.30 23.89 -25.92
C GLU A 29 48.87 23.60 -26.42
N LYS A 30 48.43 24.32 -27.46
CA LYS A 30 47.18 24.08 -28.17
C LYS A 30 47.31 24.35 -29.67
N THR A 31 46.79 23.46 -30.50
CA THR A 31 46.72 23.65 -31.95
C THR A 31 45.43 24.33 -32.37
N ILE A 32 45.40 24.91 -33.56
CA ILE A 32 44.20 25.50 -34.18
C ILE A 32 43.05 24.49 -34.36
N GLU A 33 43.36 23.19 -34.38
CA GLU A 33 42.39 22.09 -34.45
C GLU A 33 41.86 21.69 -33.05
N GLY A 34 42.36 22.32 -31.98
CA GLY A 34 41.93 22.07 -30.61
C GLY A 34 42.72 21.00 -29.87
N ASN A 35 43.69 20.34 -30.51
CA ASN A 35 44.55 19.34 -29.86
C ASN A 35 45.51 20.03 -28.88
N SER A 36 45.75 19.41 -27.72
CA SER A 36 46.62 19.96 -26.68
C SER A 36 47.94 19.20 -26.61
N CYS A 37 49.04 19.89 -26.36
CA CYS A 37 50.38 19.31 -26.21
C CYS A 37 50.83 18.43 -27.39
N VAL A 38 50.75 18.99 -28.60
CA VAL A 38 51.15 18.31 -29.84
C VAL A 38 52.49 18.84 -30.31
N SER A 39 53.46 17.94 -30.53
CA SER A 39 54.72 18.27 -31.17
C SER A 39 54.50 18.34 -32.69
N VAL A 40 54.65 19.53 -33.27
CA VAL A 40 54.52 19.75 -34.72
C VAL A 40 55.90 20.01 -35.34
N PRO A 41 56.09 19.69 -36.63
CA PRO A 41 57.29 20.12 -37.35
C PRO A 41 57.42 21.67 -37.33
N PRO A 42 58.64 22.24 -37.28
CA PRO A 42 58.84 23.69 -37.18
C PRO A 42 58.22 24.48 -38.33
N GLU A 43 58.19 23.90 -39.53
CA GLU A 43 57.50 24.46 -40.70
C GLU A 43 55.98 24.63 -40.49
N ASN A 44 55.41 23.93 -39.52
CA ASN A 44 54.00 23.95 -39.16
C ASN A 44 53.75 24.63 -37.80
N SER A 45 54.69 25.42 -37.28
CA SER A 45 54.54 26.15 -36.01
C SER A 45 53.40 27.18 -36.01
N ASP A 46 52.91 27.58 -37.18
CA ASP A 46 51.68 28.38 -37.32
C ASP A 46 50.40 27.61 -36.98
N ALA A 47 50.46 26.29 -36.85
CA ALA A 47 49.36 25.48 -36.32
C ALA A 47 49.16 25.67 -34.80
N CYS A 48 50.14 26.26 -34.08
CA CYS A 48 49.98 26.59 -32.67
C CYS A 48 49.11 27.86 -32.48
N VAL A 49 48.17 27.83 -31.54
CA VAL A 49 47.38 29.01 -31.15
C VAL A 49 48.28 29.95 -30.33
N LYS A 50 48.32 31.24 -30.70
CA LYS A 50 49.10 32.30 -30.03
C LYS A 50 48.12 33.24 -29.26
N PRO A 51 48.60 34.00 -28.24
CA PRO A 51 48.14 34.05 -26.83
C PRO A 51 46.65 33.81 -26.53
N PRO A 52 46.31 33.10 -25.43
CA PRO A 52 47.13 32.91 -24.22
C PRO A 52 48.01 31.65 -24.16
N TYR A 53 47.98 30.77 -25.16
CA TYR A 53 48.71 29.49 -25.17
C TYR A 53 50.19 29.66 -25.54
N LYS A 54 51.04 28.76 -25.02
CA LYS A 54 52.50 28.72 -25.21
C LYS A 54 52.90 27.82 -26.37
N SER A 55 54.08 28.11 -26.92
CA SER A 55 54.77 27.23 -27.85
C SER A 55 56.28 27.40 -27.69
N ASP A 56 57.03 26.30 -27.64
CA ASP A 56 58.49 26.27 -27.51
C ASP A 56 59.11 25.36 -28.58
N ASP A 57 60.32 25.69 -29.01
CA ASP A 57 61.10 24.93 -30.00
C ASP A 57 61.74 23.65 -29.38
N ALA A 58 60.91 22.82 -28.76
CA ALA A 58 61.27 21.54 -28.15
C ALA A 58 60.14 20.49 -28.32
N PHE A 59 60.44 19.23 -28.04
CA PHE A 59 59.39 18.19 -27.94
C PHE A 59 58.51 18.46 -26.72
N CYS A 60 57.22 18.16 -26.80
CA CYS A 60 56.30 18.47 -25.71
C CYS A 60 56.65 17.81 -24.38
N GLU A 61 57.25 16.61 -24.41
CA GLU A 61 57.74 15.90 -23.22
C GLU A 61 58.85 16.67 -22.46
N GLU A 62 59.57 17.56 -23.13
CA GLU A 62 60.64 18.38 -22.54
C GLU A 62 60.15 19.75 -22.04
N THR A 63 58.89 20.10 -22.30
CA THR A 63 58.32 21.40 -21.93
C THR A 63 57.55 21.33 -20.61
N SER A 64 57.74 22.31 -19.73
CA SER A 64 57.12 22.30 -18.40
C SER A 64 55.60 22.50 -18.41
N TYR A 65 55.00 22.90 -19.53
CA TYR A 65 53.55 23.08 -19.67
C TYR A 65 52.85 21.89 -20.35
N CYS A 66 53.64 20.93 -20.85
CA CYS A 66 53.14 19.66 -21.39
C CYS A 66 53.74 18.44 -20.70
N SER A 67 54.42 18.63 -19.56
CA SER A 67 54.81 17.53 -18.69
C SER A 67 53.56 16.78 -18.22
N THR A 68 53.64 15.46 -18.26
CA THR A 68 52.56 14.58 -17.80
C THR A 68 52.61 14.49 -16.28
N GLY A 69 51.51 14.85 -15.63
CA GLY A 69 51.27 14.61 -14.22
C GLY A 69 49.95 13.87 -14.05
N THR A 70 49.38 13.97 -12.86
CA THR A 70 48.08 13.38 -12.56
C THR A 70 47.02 14.46 -12.49
N CYS A 71 45.98 14.34 -13.31
CA CYS A 71 44.75 15.11 -13.14
C CYS A 71 43.80 14.35 -12.21
N VAL A 72 43.56 14.91 -11.03
CA VAL A 72 42.63 14.38 -10.03
C VAL A 72 41.28 15.09 -10.21
N ASN A 73 40.24 14.35 -10.57
CA ASN A 73 38.89 14.89 -10.52
C ASN A 73 38.39 14.85 -9.07
N THR A 74 38.39 15.99 -8.39
CA THR A 74 38.01 16.06 -6.97
C THR A 74 36.51 15.88 -6.73
N ARG A 75 35.68 15.79 -7.77
CA ARG A 75 34.24 15.54 -7.67
C ARG A 75 33.91 14.07 -7.84
N GLN A 76 34.50 13.42 -8.84
CA GLN A 76 34.23 12.02 -9.18
C GLN A 76 35.27 11.06 -8.62
N GLY A 77 36.39 11.56 -8.11
CA GLY A 77 37.50 10.75 -7.57
C GLY A 77 38.34 10.03 -8.61
N THR A 78 38.18 10.34 -9.90
CA THR A 78 38.95 9.72 -10.97
C THR A 78 40.32 10.38 -11.11
N CYS A 79 41.35 9.57 -11.34
CA CYS A 79 42.70 10.05 -11.60
C CYS A 79 43.13 9.64 -13.01
N THR A 80 43.61 10.58 -13.80
CA THR A 80 44.07 10.32 -15.17
C THR A 80 45.43 10.96 -15.39
N VAL A 81 46.35 10.20 -15.98
CA VAL A 81 47.65 10.74 -16.40
C VAL A 81 47.43 11.68 -17.57
N SER A 82 47.72 12.97 -17.39
CA SER A 82 47.51 13.96 -18.43
C SER A 82 48.45 15.17 -18.27
N PRO A 83 48.65 15.95 -19.34
CA PRO A 83 49.23 17.29 -19.21
C PRO A 83 48.38 18.20 -18.33
N SER A 84 48.98 19.24 -17.74
CA SER A 84 48.26 20.22 -16.91
C SER A 84 47.18 20.97 -17.67
N THR A 85 47.36 21.14 -18.98
CA THR A 85 46.45 21.89 -19.86
C THR A 85 45.13 21.19 -20.16
N THR A 86 45.10 19.86 -20.02
CA THR A 86 43.87 19.06 -20.20
C THR A 86 43.10 18.85 -18.91
N CYS A 87 43.68 19.24 -17.76
CA CYS A 87 43.06 19.13 -16.45
C CYS A 87 42.28 20.41 -16.12
N ASP A 88 40.99 20.45 -16.46
CA ASP A 88 40.16 21.64 -16.31
C ASP A 88 39.66 21.84 -14.86
N PRO A 89 40.06 22.91 -14.15
CA PRO A 89 39.57 23.19 -12.80
C PRO A 89 38.06 23.46 -12.75
N LEU A 90 37.44 23.94 -13.84
CA LEU A 90 36.00 24.19 -13.91
C LEU A 90 35.19 22.89 -13.90
N LEU A 91 35.79 21.79 -14.35
CA LEU A 91 35.20 20.44 -14.31
C LEU A 91 35.63 19.66 -13.05
N GLY A 92 36.30 20.31 -12.09
CA GLY A 92 36.78 19.70 -10.85
C GLY A 92 38.17 19.06 -10.96
N GLY A 93 38.93 19.35 -12.02
CA GLY A 93 40.30 18.86 -12.19
C GLY A 93 41.32 19.60 -11.33
N LEU A 94 42.08 18.87 -10.52
CA LEU A 94 43.26 19.34 -9.83
C LEU A 94 44.48 18.61 -10.41
N TRP A 95 45.35 19.36 -11.07
CA TRP A 95 46.58 18.79 -11.62
C TRP A 95 47.72 18.82 -10.61
N VAL A 96 48.45 17.71 -10.51
CA VAL A 96 49.64 17.56 -9.67
C VAL A 96 50.78 16.93 -10.48
N ASP A 97 52.01 17.36 -10.23
CA ASP A 97 53.23 16.92 -10.93
C ASP A 97 53.81 15.64 -10.32
N ASP A 98 52.95 14.65 -10.06
CA ASP A 98 53.27 13.37 -9.44
C ASP A 98 52.56 12.23 -10.19
N SER A 99 53.06 11.00 -10.04
CA SER A 99 52.42 9.80 -10.60
C SER A 99 51.15 9.44 -9.81
N PRO A 100 50.14 8.78 -10.41
CA PRO A 100 48.92 8.41 -9.67
C PRO A 100 49.19 7.57 -8.41
N GLU A 101 50.26 6.78 -8.41
CA GLU A 101 50.67 5.94 -7.27
C GLU A 101 51.22 6.76 -6.10
N ASP A 102 51.74 7.96 -6.37
CA ASP A 102 52.29 8.86 -5.35
C ASP A 102 51.26 9.87 -4.82
N VAL A 103 50.10 9.98 -5.48
CA VAL A 103 49.04 10.93 -5.13
C VAL A 103 48.06 10.26 -4.15
N PRO A 104 47.91 10.77 -2.90
CA PRO A 104 47.05 10.15 -1.89
C PRO A 104 45.58 10.02 -2.30
N GLN A 105 45.06 10.97 -3.08
CA GLN A 105 43.67 10.97 -3.57
C GLN A 105 43.41 9.92 -4.65
N CYS A 106 44.47 9.39 -5.26
CA CYS A 106 44.41 8.39 -6.31
C CYS A 106 44.60 6.95 -5.80
N GLN A 107 44.87 6.80 -4.50
CA GLN A 107 44.97 5.48 -3.87
C GLN A 107 43.61 4.80 -3.91
N VAL A 108 43.59 3.61 -4.48
CA VAL A 108 42.41 2.76 -4.57
C VAL A 108 42.30 1.86 -3.34
N GLY A 109 41.06 1.48 -3.03
CA GLY A 109 40.71 0.55 -1.97
C GLY A 109 39.40 -0.14 -2.34
N CYS A 110 38.88 -0.98 -1.43
CA CYS A 110 37.59 -1.61 -1.67
C CYS A 110 36.44 -0.75 -1.13
N CYS A 111 35.53 -0.37 -2.00
CA CYS A 111 34.31 0.36 -1.69
C CYS A 111 33.13 -0.63 -1.65
N ILE A 112 32.52 -0.82 -0.49
CA ILE A 112 31.34 -1.67 -0.31
C ILE A 112 30.13 -0.75 -0.20
N ILE A 113 29.15 -0.93 -1.10
CA ILE A 113 27.88 -0.18 -1.14
C ILE A 113 26.75 -1.21 -1.27
N GLY A 114 26.01 -1.45 -0.18
CA GLY A 114 25.01 -2.51 -0.13
C GLY A 114 25.62 -3.88 -0.40
N GLU A 115 25.24 -4.49 -1.52
CA GLU A 115 25.73 -5.80 -1.98
C GLU A 115 26.92 -5.70 -2.96
N GLU A 116 27.22 -4.51 -3.47
CA GLU A 116 28.29 -4.32 -4.44
C GLU A 116 29.64 -3.99 -3.79
N ALA A 117 30.70 -4.63 -4.27
CA ALA A 117 32.08 -4.25 -3.97
C ALA A 117 32.79 -3.70 -5.22
N ASN A 118 33.38 -2.52 -5.10
CA ASN A 118 34.02 -1.78 -6.18
C ASN A 118 35.45 -1.40 -5.81
N PHE A 119 36.44 -1.76 -6.63
CA PHE A 119 37.85 -1.40 -6.41
C PHE A 119 38.16 -0.03 -7.02
N ILE A 120 37.95 1.03 -6.24
CA ILE A 120 37.96 2.44 -6.69
C ILE A 120 38.60 3.36 -5.62
N THR A 121 38.75 4.65 -5.91
CA THR A 121 39.23 5.62 -4.91
C THR A 121 38.15 5.95 -3.87
N GLU A 122 38.55 6.43 -2.70
CA GLU A 122 37.62 6.84 -1.62
C GLU A 122 36.65 7.93 -2.11
N THR A 123 37.13 8.87 -2.93
CA THR A 123 36.28 9.94 -3.48
C THR A 123 35.29 9.40 -4.51
N SER A 124 35.68 8.42 -5.34
CA SER A 124 34.74 7.75 -6.24
C SER A 124 33.69 6.94 -5.49
N CYS A 125 34.06 6.33 -4.37
CA CYS A 125 33.13 5.61 -3.48
C CYS A 125 32.06 6.57 -2.93
N ILE A 126 32.48 7.69 -2.34
CA ILE A 126 31.58 8.73 -1.83
C ILE A 126 30.68 9.28 -2.94
N TYR A 127 31.24 9.53 -4.13
CA TYR A 127 30.46 9.99 -5.28
C TYR A 127 29.38 8.99 -5.69
N LYS A 128 29.71 7.69 -5.76
CA LYS A 128 28.75 6.63 -6.08
C LYS A 128 27.61 6.55 -5.06
N VAL A 129 27.89 6.71 -3.77
CA VAL A 129 26.84 6.75 -2.73
C VAL A 129 25.97 8.00 -2.89
N SER A 130 26.58 9.15 -3.19
CA SER A 130 25.85 10.43 -3.31
C SER A 130 24.85 10.50 -4.47
N ILE A 131 24.92 9.58 -5.44
CA ILE A 131 23.99 9.51 -6.58
C ILE A 131 22.86 8.49 -6.36
N ILE A 132 22.88 7.74 -5.25
CA ILE A 132 21.80 6.83 -4.86
C ILE A 132 20.83 7.64 -4.00
N GLU A 133 19.52 7.59 -4.30
CA GLU A 133 18.51 8.44 -3.65
C GLU A 133 18.15 8.00 -2.22
N GLU A 134 18.72 6.90 -1.74
CA GLU A 134 18.47 6.31 -0.42
C GLU A 134 19.65 6.52 0.54
N GLU A 135 19.40 6.45 1.85
CA GLU A 135 20.44 6.46 2.91
C GLU A 135 21.24 5.15 2.91
N THR A 136 21.92 4.84 1.81
CA THR A 136 22.72 3.62 1.68
C THR A 136 24.03 3.75 2.47
N GLU A 137 24.20 2.90 3.47
CA GLU A 137 25.47 2.78 4.19
C GLU A 137 26.58 2.28 3.25
N TYR A 138 27.79 2.79 3.45
CA TYR A 138 28.96 2.38 2.69
C TYR A 138 30.19 2.23 3.58
N GLU A 139 31.11 1.36 3.18
CA GLU A 139 32.40 1.17 3.84
C GLU A 139 33.54 1.24 2.81
N PHE A 140 34.64 1.92 3.18
CA PHE A 140 35.84 2.01 2.35
C PHE A 140 37.06 1.40 3.04
N LEU A 141 37.47 0.22 2.57
CA LEU A 141 38.55 -0.58 3.12
C LEU A 141 39.89 -0.25 2.45
N LYS A 142 40.66 0.64 3.09
CA LYS A 142 41.98 1.10 2.61
C LYS A 142 43.05 0.01 2.58
N ASN A 143 42.89 -1.03 3.39
CA ASN A 143 43.82 -2.16 3.51
C ASN A 143 43.67 -3.20 2.38
N VAL A 144 42.57 -3.17 1.62
CA VAL A 144 42.36 -4.04 0.47
C VAL A 144 42.99 -3.38 -0.75
N GLN A 145 44.10 -3.94 -1.24
CA GLN A 145 44.90 -3.40 -2.34
C GLN A 145 44.84 -4.28 -3.61
N ASP A 146 43.99 -5.30 -3.60
CA ASP A 146 43.79 -6.24 -4.71
C ASP A 146 42.33 -6.25 -5.13
N GLY A 147 42.10 -6.12 -6.44
CA GLY A 147 40.75 -6.08 -7.01
C GLY A 147 40.01 -7.42 -6.89
N GLY A 148 40.71 -8.55 -6.89
CA GLY A 148 40.12 -9.88 -6.67
C GLY A 148 39.65 -10.06 -5.24
N MET A 149 40.47 -9.64 -4.26
CA MET A 149 40.08 -9.59 -2.85
C MET A 149 38.88 -8.66 -2.64
N CYS A 150 38.86 -7.50 -3.30
CA CYS A 150 37.70 -6.60 -3.21
C CYS A 150 36.43 -7.23 -3.79
N ALA A 151 36.51 -7.87 -4.96
CA ALA A 151 35.36 -8.55 -5.55
C ALA A 151 34.82 -9.68 -4.66
N SER A 152 35.69 -10.36 -3.88
CA SER A 152 35.25 -11.39 -2.92
C SER A 152 34.50 -10.85 -1.70
N LEU A 153 34.56 -9.53 -1.47
CA LEU A 153 33.79 -8.84 -0.44
C LEU A 153 32.43 -8.37 -0.96
N ALA A 154 32.11 -8.59 -2.23
CA ALA A 154 30.75 -8.43 -2.73
C ALA A 154 29.83 -9.43 -2.01
N ASN A 155 28.58 -9.03 -1.82
CA ASN A 155 27.54 -9.83 -1.16
C ASN A 155 27.95 -10.35 0.24
N PRO A 156 28.34 -9.49 1.20
CA PRO A 156 28.72 -9.93 2.56
C PRO A 156 27.60 -10.70 3.28
N ARG A 157 26.34 -10.50 2.83
CA ARG A 157 25.12 -11.13 3.34
C ARG A 157 24.73 -12.43 2.64
N GLU A 158 25.49 -12.88 1.63
CA GLU A 158 25.25 -14.20 1.04
C GLU A 158 25.36 -15.28 2.11
N MET A 159 24.32 -16.12 2.19
CA MET A 159 24.28 -17.24 3.11
C MET A 159 25.02 -18.44 2.52
N GLY A 160 25.56 -19.29 3.39
CA GLY A 160 26.22 -20.51 2.99
C GLY A 160 26.80 -21.27 4.16
N ALA A 161 27.50 -22.36 3.86
CA ALA A 161 28.13 -23.21 4.84
C ALA A 161 29.52 -22.70 5.23
N CYS A 162 29.76 -22.60 6.53
CA CYS A 162 31.04 -22.20 7.12
C CYS A 162 31.69 -23.39 7.77
N VAL A 163 32.78 -23.89 7.17
CA VAL A 163 33.35 -25.18 7.53
C VAL A 163 34.71 -25.00 8.20
N ASP A 164 34.91 -25.67 9.33
CA ASP A 164 36.21 -25.75 10.00
C ASP A 164 37.16 -26.68 9.23
N SER A 165 38.35 -26.17 8.91
CA SER A 165 39.36 -26.88 8.14
C SER A 165 40.09 -27.99 8.92
N ASP A 166 40.04 -27.99 10.27
CA ASP A 166 41.02 -28.69 11.10
C ASP A 166 40.45 -29.65 12.20
N SER A 167 39.41 -30.45 11.90
CA SER A 167 38.87 -31.39 12.90
C SER A 167 39.15 -32.88 12.61
N SER A 168 39.75 -33.56 13.59
CA SER A 168 39.93 -35.02 13.62
C SER A 168 38.68 -35.69 14.19
N GLY A 169 37.59 -35.68 13.41
CA GLY A 169 36.28 -36.22 13.82
C GLY A 169 35.09 -35.91 12.91
N GLY A 170 35.31 -35.22 11.79
CA GLY A 170 34.27 -34.66 10.92
C GLY A 170 34.19 -33.14 11.10
N ARG A 171 34.23 -32.38 10.00
CA ARG A 171 34.33 -30.90 10.02
C ARG A 171 33.10 -30.28 10.70
N ASP A 172 33.33 -29.35 11.63
CA ASP A 172 32.25 -28.57 12.22
C ASP A 172 31.75 -27.56 11.19
N CYS A 173 30.44 -27.29 11.19
CA CYS A 173 29.82 -26.40 10.22
C CYS A 173 28.73 -25.54 10.85
N THR A 174 28.73 -24.25 10.50
CA THR A 174 27.69 -23.28 10.80
C THR A 174 27.09 -22.73 9.51
N HIS A 175 25.80 -22.42 9.51
CA HIS A 175 25.14 -21.75 8.39
C HIS A 175 24.93 -20.28 8.71
N GLU A 176 25.64 -19.39 8.01
CA GLU A 176 25.69 -17.97 8.30
C GLU A 176 26.12 -17.17 7.05
N THR A 177 26.19 -15.85 7.19
CA THR A 177 26.61 -14.96 6.11
C THR A 177 28.11 -15.09 5.83
N ARG A 178 28.52 -14.82 4.58
CA ARG A 178 29.93 -14.75 4.16
C ARG A 178 30.77 -13.92 5.12
N GLU A 179 30.27 -12.75 5.52
CA GLU A 179 30.96 -11.85 6.44
C GLU A 179 31.25 -12.50 7.79
N ASN A 180 30.24 -13.10 8.44
CA ASN A 180 30.40 -13.74 9.74
C ASN A 180 31.33 -14.96 9.67
N CYS A 181 31.25 -15.70 8.57
CA CYS A 181 32.11 -16.83 8.27
C CYS A 181 33.60 -16.45 8.22
N GLN A 182 33.91 -15.42 7.43
CA GLN A 182 35.26 -14.95 7.21
C GLN A 182 35.84 -14.30 8.47
N ASN A 183 35.00 -13.58 9.22
CA ASN A 183 35.38 -13.03 10.53
C ASN A 183 35.73 -14.12 11.54
N SER A 184 35.15 -15.30 11.41
CA SER A 184 35.45 -16.49 12.23
C SER A 184 36.66 -17.29 11.71
N GLY A 185 37.22 -16.93 10.55
CA GLY A 185 38.37 -17.60 9.94
C GLY A 185 38.05 -19.00 9.38
N LEU A 186 36.78 -19.26 9.04
CA LEU A 186 36.30 -20.52 8.47
C LEU A 186 36.27 -20.46 6.94
N ASP A 187 36.23 -21.63 6.29
CA ASP A 187 36.06 -21.74 4.84
C ASP A 187 34.57 -21.56 4.48
N PHE A 188 34.25 -20.50 3.72
CA PHE A 188 32.88 -20.21 3.28
C PHE A 188 32.56 -20.91 1.94
N TYR A 189 31.41 -21.58 1.89
CA TYR A 189 30.86 -22.23 0.71
C TYR A 189 29.49 -21.63 0.41
N GLU A 190 29.48 -20.64 -0.48
CA GLU A 190 28.28 -19.92 -0.92
C GLU A 190 27.22 -20.88 -1.47
N GLY A 191 25.96 -20.72 -1.06
CA GLY A 191 24.86 -21.54 -1.58
C GLY A 191 24.79 -22.96 -1.00
N PHE A 192 25.81 -23.44 -0.29
CA PHE A 192 25.82 -24.79 0.27
C PHE A 192 25.19 -24.85 1.66
N LEU A 193 24.50 -25.95 1.94
CA LEU A 193 24.05 -26.31 3.28
C LEU A 193 25.13 -27.07 4.04
N CYS A 194 25.14 -26.96 5.37
CA CYS A 194 26.08 -27.73 6.21
C CYS A 194 25.91 -29.25 6.09
N SER A 195 24.74 -29.72 5.66
CA SER A 195 24.44 -31.13 5.37
C SER A 195 25.02 -31.65 4.05
N ALA A 196 25.62 -30.79 3.23
CA ALA A 196 26.14 -31.17 1.93
C ALA A 196 27.24 -32.24 2.05
N PRO A 197 27.06 -33.43 1.41
CA PRO A 197 28.03 -34.52 1.53
C PRO A 197 29.44 -34.16 1.07
N GLU A 198 29.55 -33.27 0.08
CA GLU A 198 30.80 -32.79 -0.51
C GLU A 198 31.64 -31.97 0.47
N LEU A 199 30.98 -31.34 1.45
CA LEU A 199 31.63 -30.60 2.52
C LEU A 199 32.17 -31.52 3.63
N ASN A 200 31.89 -32.83 3.62
CA ASN A 200 32.44 -33.79 4.57
C ASN A 200 32.39 -33.30 6.04
N THR A 201 31.27 -32.64 6.38
CA THR A 201 31.00 -32.15 7.74
C THR A 201 30.43 -33.31 8.56
N LYS A 202 30.30 -33.11 9.87
CA LYS A 202 29.55 -34.04 10.73
C LYS A 202 28.03 -33.84 10.66
N CYS A 203 27.57 -32.80 9.96
CA CYS A 203 26.17 -32.43 9.87
C CYS A 203 25.52 -33.20 8.73
N GLY A 204 24.37 -33.81 9.01
CA GLY A 204 23.54 -34.50 8.05
C GLY A 204 22.05 -34.14 8.18
N PRO A 205 21.22 -34.62 7.24
CA PRO A 205 19.77 -34.41 7.23
C PRO A 205 19.06 -34.77 8.54
N SER A 206 17.97 -34.07 8.87
CA SER A 206 17.07 -34.39 9.99
C SER A 206 15.61 -34.02 9.66
N ASP A 207 14.68 -34.66 10.35
CA ASP A 207 13.23 -34.40 10.39
C ASP A 207 12.84 -33.23 11.31
N THR A 208 13.80 -32.58 11.97
CA THR A 208 13.50 -31.46 12.87
C THR A 208 13.20 -30.20 12.08
N THR A 209 12.15 -29.47 12.49
CA THR A 209 11.72 -28.22 11.85
C THR A 209 11.73 -27.05 12.82
N SER A 210 11.81 -25.82 12.32
CA SER A 210 11.68 -24.59 13.11
C SER A 210 11.43 -23.35 12.25
N CYS A 211 10.91 -22.28 12.86
CA CYS A 211 10.87 -20.95 12.25
C CYS A 211 12.24 -20.26 12.28
N MET A 212 12.56 -19.53 11.22
CA MET A 212 13.68 -18.60 11.19
C MET A 212 13.20 -17.22 11.66
N GLU A 213 14.01 -16.52 12.46
CA GLU A 213 13.64 -15.18 12.93
C GLU A 213 13.63 -14.20 11.74
N GLY A 214 12.51 -13.52 11.53
CA GLY A 214 12.34 -12.58 10.42
C GLY A 214 11.86 -13.19 9.11
N GLU A 215 11.69 -14.52 9.07
CA GLU A 215 11.13 -15.24 7.92
C GLU A 215 9.80 -15.89 8.29
N GLU A 216 8.98 -16.15 7.27
CA GLU A 216 7.62 -16.66 7.44
C GLU A 216 7.56 -18.17 7.28
N GLU A 217 8.59 -18.79 6.70
CA GLU A 217 8.62 -20.19 6.33
C GLU A 217 9.03 -21.11 7.48
N VAL A 218 8.58 -22.36 7.39
CA VAL A 218 9.07 -23.46 8.21
C VAL A 218 10.30 -24.04 7.53
N TYR A 219 11.43 -24.10 8.23
CA TYR A 219 12.67 -24.68 7.71
C TYR A 219 12.97 -26.01 8.38
N PHE A 220 13.56 -26.93 7.63
CA PHE A 220 14.26 -28.05 8.24
C PHE A 220 15.48 -27.57 9.03
N ARG A 221 15.89 -28.38 9.99
CA ARG A 221 17.16 -28.28 10.70
C ARG A 221 18.03 -29.47 10.34
N ASP A 222 19.32 -29.23 10.14
CA ASP A 222 20.28 -30.33 10.10
C ASP A 222 20.51 -30.90 11.51
N THR A 223 21.23 -32.02 11.59
CA THR A 223 21.61 -32.67 12.86
C THR A 223 22.55 -31.84 13.75
N CYS A 224 23.12 -30.75 13.24
CA CYS A 224 23.90 -29.78 13.99
C CYS A 224 23.05 -28.59 14.49
N GLY A 225 21.79 -28.49 14.07
CA GLY A 225 20.88 -27.41 14.40
C GLY A 225 20.94 -26.21 13.45
N ASN A 226 21.67 -26.29 12.34
CA ASN A 226 21.65 -25.24 11.32
C ASN A 226 20.33 -25.27 10.54
N TYR A 227 19.89 -24.10 10.06
CA TYR A 227 18.78 -24.02 9.12
C TYR A 227 19.17 -24.66 7.78
N ALA A 228 18.25 -25.43 7.21
CA ALA A 228 18.35 -26.02 5.88
C ALA A 228 17.28 -25.39 4.96
N ASN A 229 16.74 -26.15 4.01
CA ASN A 229 15.70 -25.67 3.10
C ASN A 229 14.31 -25.63 3.73
N VAL A 230 13.40 -24.90 3.09
CA VAL A 230 11.97 -24.78 3.44
C VAL A 230 11.31 -26.14 3.43
N TYR A 231 10.77 -26.55 4.58
CA TYR A 231 10.19 -27.87 4.85
C TYR A 231 9.32 -28.39 3.69
N ASP A 232 9.67 -29.57 3.19
CA ASP A 232 8.93 -30.31 2.17
C ASP A 232 9.09 -31.80 2.50
N VAL A 233 8.02 -32.44 2.97
CA VAL A 233 8.04 -33.84 3.40
C VAL A 233 8.50 -34.79 2.29
N THR A 234 8.25 -34.43 1.02
CA THR A 234 8.61 -35.25 -0.14
C THR A 234 10.12 -35.25 -0.41
N LYS A 235 10.87 -34.36 0.23
CA LYS A 235 12.31 -34.14 0.03
C LYS A 235 13.16 -34.59 1.20
N ILE A 236 12.57 -35.09 2.28
CA ILE A 236 13.30 -35.50 3.48
C ILE A 236 14.40 -36.53 3.17
N ASP A 237 14.15 -37.45 2.23
CA ASP A 237 15.08 -38.50 1.80
C ASP A 237 16.00 -38.08 0.61
N ASP A 238 15.85 -36.88 0.04
CA ASP A 238 16.65 -36.40 -1.09
C ASP A 238 18.01 -35.83 -0.64
N THR A 239 18.87 -36.73 -0.17
CA THR A 239 20.20 -36.40 0.39
C THR A 239 21.19 -35.80 -0.60
N LEU A 240 20.95 -35.90 -1.91
CA LEU A 240 21.90 -35.46 -2.95
C LEU A 240 21.49 -34.14 -3.61
N GLY A 241 20.19 -33.85 -3.71
CA GLY A 241 19.68 -32.58 -4.20
C GLY A 241 19.36 -31.63 -3.06
N TYR A 242 18.25 -31.90 -2.40
CA TYR A 242 17.62 -31.01 -1.43
C TYR A 242 18.47 -30.69 -0.18
N TRP A 243 19.37 -31.58 0.23
CA TRP A 243 20.25 -31.35 1.40
C TRP A 243 21.66 -30.85 1.05
N THR A 244 21.92 -30.49 -0.21
CA THR A 244 23.23 -30.04 -0.68
C THR A 244 23.30 -28.52 -0.82
N GLU A 245 22.36 -27.93 -1.57
CA GLU A 245 22.34 -26.50 -1.89
C GLU A 245 21.07 -25.85 -1.33
N MET A 246 21.17 -24.55 -1.05
CA MET A 246 20.03 -23.71 -0.69
C MET A 246 19.07 -23.60 -1.86
N ILE A 247 17.79 -23.81 -1.58
CA ILE A 247 16.69 -23.65 -2.53
C ILE A 247 15.95 -22.38 -2.15
N SER A 248 15.83 -21.46 -3.10
CA SER A 248 15.02 -20.25 -2.94
C SER A 248 13.55 -20.62 -2.68
N THR A 249 12.86 -19.83 -1.87
CA THR A 249 11.43 -19.99 -1.57
C THR A 249 10.54 -20.14 -2.82
N ALA A 250 10.86 -19.41 -3.90
CA ALA A 250 10.15 -19.52 -5.19
C ALA A 250 10.27 -20.89 -5.89
N ASN A 251 11.27 -21.69 -5.54
CA ASN A 251 11.52 -23.04 -6.05
C ASN A 251 11.23 -24.13 -5.01
N SER A 252 10.73 -23.74 -3.83
CA SER A 252 10.28 -24.67 -2.79
C SER A 252 8.88 -25.20 -3.11
N CYS A 253 8.35 -26.05 -2.22
CA CYS A 253 6.96 -26.53 -2.33
C CYS A 253 5.96 -25.35 -2.27
N PHE A 254 4.71 -25.58 -2.68
CA PHE A 254 3.64 -24.59 -2.58
C PHE A 254 2.68 -24.99 -1.46
N THR A 255 2.34 -24.03 -0.60
CA THR A 255 1.37 -24.22 0.49
C THR A 255 0.04 -23.60 0.08
N ASP A 256 -1.00 -24.43 -0.01
CA ASP A 256 -2.40 -24.03 -0.09
C ASP A 256 -3.01 -24.16 1.31
N ILE A 257 -3.40 -23.04 1.92
CA ILE A 257 -3.92 -23.01 3.30
C ILE A 257 -5.31 -23.66 3.39
N GLY A 258 -6.03 -23.75 2.28
CA GLY A 258 -7.31 -24.46 2.22
C GLY A 258 -7.20 -25.98 2.10
N ASP A 259 -6.02 -26.52 1.81
CA ASP A 259 -5.77 -27.98 1.71
C ASP A 259 -4.91 -28.48 2.87
N GLU A 260 -5.55 -29.22 3.80
CA GLU A 260 -4.87 -29.85 4.93
C GLU A 260 -3.63 -30.67 4.52
N ASN A 261 -3.65 -31.33 3.35
CA ASN A 261 -2.51 -32.12 2.88
C ASN A 261 -1.35 -31.22 2.42
N SER A 262 -1.65 -30.02 1.90
CA SER A 262 -0.64 -29.06 1.50
C SER A 262 0.03 -28.47 2.75
N VAL A 263 -0.77 -28.04 3.73
CA VAL A 263 -0.27 -27.48 5.00
C VAL A 263 0.53 -28.49 5.82
N SER A 264 0.15 -29.77 5.82
CA SER A 264 0.89 -30.81 6.57
C SER A 264 2.26 -31.13 5.97
N SER A 265 2.39 -30.98 4.65
CA SER A 265 3.54 -31.46 3.87
C SER A 265 4.51 -30.39 3.41
N CYS A 266 4.09 -29.11 3.43
CA CYS A 266 4.87 -27.98 2.95
C CYS A 266 5.01 -26.87 4.00
N GLY A 267 6.20 -26.28 4.06
CA GLY A 267 6.58 -25.21 4.98
C GLY A 267 6.74 -23.85 4.32
N ASN A 268 6.35 -23.71 3.05
CA ASN A 268 6.50 -22.46 2.31
C ASN A 268 5.33 -21.53 2.61
N CYS A 269 5.35 -20.92 3.79
CA CYS A 269 4.28 -20.07 4.26
C CYS A 269 4.39 -18.69 3.62
N VAL A 270 3.26 -18.07 3.31
CA VAL A 270 3.20 -16.78 2.65
C VAL A 270 2.31 -15.86 3.46
N PHE A 271 2.93 -14.92 4.17
CA PHE A 271 2.23 -14.00 5.08
C PHE A 271 1.12 -13.22 4.38
N ARG A 272 1.40 -12.72 3.17
CA ARG A 272 0.42 -12.00 2.33
C ARG A 272 -0.76 -12.84 1.89
N LEU A 273 -0.62 -14.16 1.88
CA LEU A 273 -1.71 -15.12 1.59
C LEU A 273 -2.26 -15.73 2.89
N GLY A 274 -2.04 -15.07 4.03
CA GLY A 274 -2.63 -15.48 5.30
C GLY A 274 -1.93 -16.64 5.98
N SER A 275 -0.62 -16.84 5.80
CA SER A 275 0.10 -17.87 6.55
C SER A 275 1.47 -17.49 7.06
N THR A 276 1.82 -17.98 8.25
CA THR A 276 3.11 -17.73 8.89
C THR A 276 3.62 -18.95 9.63
N CYS A 277 4.93 -19.07 9.83
CA CYS A 277 5.50 -20.16 10.60
C CYS A 277 5.06 -20.08 12.06
N GLY A 278 4.52 -21.19 12.55
CA GLY A 278 4.07 -21.33 13.92
C GLY A 278 4.43 -22.68 14.49
N LYS A 279 4.72 -22.73 15.80
CA LYS A 279 4.74 -24.01 16.51
C LYS A 279 3.33 -24.61 16.51
N TYR A 280 3.21 -25.86 16.10
CA TYR A 280 1.93 -26.59 16.03
C TYR A 280 1.14 -26.53 17.34
N ARG A 281 -0.14 -26.15 17.24
CA ARG A 281 -1.13 -26.11 18.32
C ARG A 281 -2.22 -27.15 18.07
N PRO A 282 -2.28 -28.23 18.88
CA PRO A 282 -3.29 -29.27 18.71
C PRO A 282 -4.72 -28.73 18.79
N GLY A 283 -5.51 -28.99 17.74
CA GLY A 283 -6.91 -28.58 17.65
C GLY A 283 -7.14 -27.15 17.14
N GLU A 284 -6.07 -26.41 16.84
CA GLU A 284 -6.12 -25.09 16.18
C GLU A 284 -5.43 -25.13 14.82
N ASP A 285 -4.27 -25.77 14.73
CA ASP A 285 -3.50 -25.88 13.49
C ASP A 285 -3.66 -27.28 12.86
N VAL A 286 -3.43 -27.40 11.54
CA VAL A 286 -3.25 -28.70 10.87
C VAL A 286 -1.93 -29.33 11.34
N ALA A 287 -1.93 -30.62 11.67
CA ALA A 287 -0.71 -31.28 12.15
C ALA A 287 0.31 -31.44 11.00
N PRO A 288 1.60 -31.12 11.21
CA PRO A 288 2.61 -31.39 10.19
C PRO A 288 2.86 -32.90 10.10
N ASP A 289 3.17 -33.39 8.90
CA ASP A 289 3.56 -34.78 8.70
C ASP A 289 4.87 -35.11 9.43
N GLU A 290 5.80 -34.14 9.50
CA GLU A 290 7.06 -34.23 10.24
C GLU A 290 7.39 -32.95 11.01
N GLY A 291 8.07 -33.11 12.15
CA GLY A 291 8.50 -31.99 12.98
C GLY A 291 7.40 -31.41 13.89
N ASN A 292 7.54 -30.14 14.27
CA ASN A 292 6.66 -29.50 15.27
C ASN A 292 6.21 -28.08 14.87
N TYR A 293 6.46 -27.67 13.63
CA TYR A 293 6.17 -26.35 13.12
C TYR A 293 5.38 -26.48 11.82
N VAL A 294 4.50 -25.52 11.57
CA VAL A 294 3.50 -25.54 10.50
C VAL A 294 3.39 -24.14 9.90
N CYS A 295 2.90 -24.08 8.66
CA CYS A 295 2.30 -22.86 8.14
C CYS A 295 0.95 -22.68 8.81
N ARG A 296 0.90 -21.78 9.78
CA ARG A 296 -0.30 -21.44 10.53
C ARG A 296 -1.17 -20.53 9.68
N ASP A 297 -2.44 -20.88 9.59
CA ASP A 297 -3.49 -20.04 9.06
C ASP A 297 -3.69 -18.78 9.93
N LEU A 298 -3.71 -17.62 9.27
CA LEU A 298 -3.90 -16.30 9.85
C LEU A 298 -5.31 -15.75 9.62
N SER A 299 -6.20 -16.52 9.01
CA SER A 299 -7.62 -16.24 8.92
C SER A 299 -8.26 -16.13 10.30
N CYS A 300 -9.41 -15.47 10.36
CA CYS A 300 -10.18 -15.27 11.58
C CYS A 300 -11.59 -15.79 11.39
N GLU A 301 -12.10 -16.50 12.39
CA GLU A 301 -13.53 -16.80 12.47
C GLU A 301 -14.26 -15.80 13.36
N TYR A 302 -15.33 -15.18 12.84
CA TYR A 302 -16.19 -14.25 13.59
C TYR A 302 -17.66 -14.52 13.30
N ASP A 303 -18.55 -14.27 14.25
CA ASP A 303 -20.01 -14.30 14.05
C ASP A 303 -20.46 -12.85 13.90
N ASN A 304 -20.58 -12.40 12.64
CA ASN A 304 -20.78 -10.99 12.33
C ASN A 304 -22.21 -10.53 12.57
N ASP A 305 -23.21 -11.35 12.25
CA ASP A 305 -24.62 -10.99 12.37
C ASP A 305 -25.28 -11.42 13.70
N GLY A 306 -24.57 -12.22 14.50
CA GLY A 306 -25.02 -12.72 15.79
C GLY A 306 -25.98 -13.91 15.70
N ASP A 307 -26.01 -14.63 14.56
CA ASP A 307 -26.86 -15.81 14.37
C ASP A 307 -26.26 -17.10 14.98
N GLY A 308 -25.00 -17.04 15.43
CA GLY A 308 -24.27 -18.15 16.04
C GLY A 308 -23.46 -19.01 15.06
N ILE A 309 -23.47 -18.67 13.77
CA ILE A 309 -22.61 -19.20 12.73
C ILE A 309 -21.41 -18.25 12.62
N LYS A 310 -20.21 -18.80 12.45
CA LYS A 310 -19.03 -17.97 12.22
C LYS A 310 -18.71 -17.94 10.74
N GLU A 311 -18.49 -16.76 10.21
CA GLU A 311 -17.86 -16.52 8.93
C GLU A 311 -16.33 -16.54 9.07
N SER A 312 -15.66 -16.93 7.99
CA SER A 312 -14.21 -16.84 7.84
C SER A 312 -13.85 -15.50 7.22
N TYR A 313 -12.79 -14.88 7.72
CA TYR A 313 -12.24 -13.63 7.25
C TYR A 313 -10.75 -13.81 7.00
N GLU A 314 -10.29 -13.43 5.82
CA GLU A 314 -8.89 -13.58 5.43
C GLU A 314 -7.97 -12.62 6.19
N HIS A 315 -6.68 -12.94 6.17
CA HIS A 315 -5.67 -12.08 6.77
C HIS A 315 -5.67 -10.68 6.13
N GLU A 316 -5.63 -9.63 6.95
CA GLU A 316 -5.74 -8.22 6.57
C GLU A 316 -7.13 -7.76 6.10
N GLU A 317 -8.15 -8.63 6.17
CA GLU A 317 -9.53 -8.20 5.94
C GLU A 317 -10.03 -7.25 7.01
N ARG A 318 -10.88 -6.32 6.56
CA ARG A 318 -11.54 -5.35 7.42
C ARG A 318 -12.99 -5.27 7.02
N TRP A 319 -13.89 -5.41 7.98
CA TRP A 319 -15.33 -5.36 7.74
C TRP A 319 -16.04 -4.54 8.80
N CYS A 320 -17.24 -4.09 8.49
CA CYS A 320 -18.12 -3.44 9.43
C CYS A 320 -18.82 -4.49 10.28
N ALA A 321 -18.63 -4.39 11.60
CA ALA A 321 -19.36 -5.25 12.53
C ALA A 321 -20.87 -5.00 12.36
N ASP A 322 -21.62 -6.02 11.96
CA ASP A 322 -23.06 -5.95 12.21
C ASP A 322 -23.24 -6.06 13.72
N ALA A 323 -23.96 -5.10 14.29
CA ALA A 323 -24.12 -5.10 15.73
C ALA A 323 -25.23 -6.07 16.15
N GLY A 324 -25.92 -6.77 15.24
CA GLY A 324 -27.10 -7.56 15.57
C GLY A 324 -28.25 -6.70 16.15
N TRP A 325 -28.15 -5.37 16.04
CA TRP A 325 -29.11 -4.39 16.55
C TRP A 325 -29.72 -3.63 15.38
N ILE A 326 -31.06 -3.67 15.33
CA ILE A 326 -31.96 -2.90 14.46
C ILE A 326 -31.31 -1.60 13.97
N ASP A 327 -30.99 -1.54 12.67
CA ASP A 327 -30.32 -0.43 11.97
C ASP A 327 -30.68 0.96 12.48
N GLY A 328 -29.67 1.82 12.65
CA GLY A 328 -29.87 3.26 12.89
C GLY A 328 -30.42 3.62 14.28
N THR A 329 -30.07 2.91 15.35
CA THR A 329 -30.38 3.36 16.71
C THR A 329 -29.60 4.62 17.09
N PRO A 330 -30.27 5.64 17.64
CA PRO A 330 -29.63 6.88 18.10
C PRO A 330 -28.40 6.67 18.95
N GLY A 331 -27.27 7.27 18.57
CA GLY A 331 -26.00 7.16 19.31
C GLY A 331 -25.23 5.85 19.14
N LYS A 332 -25.60 4.97 18.19
CA LYS A 332 -24.81 3.77 17.84
C LYS A 332 -23.40 4.18 17.40
N GLU A 333 -22.40 3.56 18.02
CA GLU A 333 -21.01 3.60 17.54
C GLU A 333 -20.85 2.46 16.54
N GLU A 334 -20.33 2.76 15.36
CA GLU A 334 -19.99 1.75 14.37
C GLU A 334 -18.56 1.25 14.65
N ILE A 335 -18.32 -0.02 14.34
CA ILE A 335 -17.08 -0.70 14.68
C ILE A 335 -16.53 -1.31 13.40
N VAL A 336 -15.29 -0.97 13.08
CA VAL A 336 -14.49 -1.67 12.08
C VAL A 336 -13.80 -2.82 12.79
N LEU A 337 -13.97 -4.03 12.27
CA LEU A 337 -13.23 -5.21 12.66
C LEU A 337 -12.06 -5.39 11.70
N THR A 338 -10.98 -5.98 12.18
CA THR A 338 -9.82 -6.27 11.34
C THR A 338 -9.23 -7.60 11.76
N CYS A 339 -9.15 -8.54 10.82
CA CYS A 339 -8.43 -9.79 11.00
C CYS A 339 -6.94 -9.55 10.74
N TYR A 340 -6.12 -9.73 11.77
CA TYR A 340 -4.67 -9.60 11.63
C TYR A 340 -3.97 -10.65 12.48
N ASN A 341 -3.12 -11.46 11.86
CA ASN A 341 -2.40 -12.57 12.49
C ASN A 341 -3.32 -13.52 13.27
N GLY A 342 -4.45 -13.93 12.67
CA GLY A 342 -5.44 -14.80 13.31
C GLY A 342 -6.13 -14.16 14.53
N GLN A 343 -6.07 -12.83 14.65
CA GLN A 343 -6.69 -12.10 15.76
C GLN A 343 -7.57 -10.96 15.24
N ILE A 344 -8.76 -10.87 15.81
CA ILE A 344 -9.70 -9.79 15.49
C ILE A 344 -9.44 -8.62 16.41
N THR A 345 -9.11 -7.49 15.81
CA THR A 345 -9.05 -6.19 16.49
C THR A 345 -10.31 -5.38 16.20
N LYS A 346 -10.67 -4.48 17.12
CA LYS A 346 -11.89 -3.66 17.03
C LYS A 346 -11.52 -2.19 17.10
N GLU A 347 -11.85 -1.44 16.06
CA GLU A 347 -11.72 0.01 15.99
C GLU A 347 -13.11 0.64 16.05
N ARG A 348 -13.34 1.57 16.97
CA ARG A 348 -14.61 2.29 17.04
C ARG A 348 -14.54 3.54 16.19
N CYS A 349 -15.52 3.73 15.32
CA CYS A 349 -15.72 4.99 14.63
C CYS A 349 -16.16 6.09 15.62
N SER A 350 -15.91 7.36 15.28
CA SER A 350 -16.22 8.48 16.16
C SER A 350 -17.67 8.45 16.66
N SER A 351 -17.84 8.69 17.96
CA SER A 351 -19.15 8.75 18.62
C SER A 351 -20.12 9.72 17.92
N TYR A 352 -21.42 9.47 18.10
CA TYR A 352 -22.51 10.26 17.49
C TYR A 352 -22.45 10.26 15.95
N ARG A 353 -22.09 9.13 15.34
CA ARG A 353 -22.04 8.94 13.87
C ARG A 353 -21.34 10.09 13.12
N LYS A 354 -20.33 10.70 13.75
CA LYS A 354 -19.46 11.66 13.05
C LYS A 354 -18.59 10.93 12.04
N GLN A 355 -18.34 9.66 12.31
CA GLN A 355 -17.84 8.71 11.33
C GLN A 355 -18.78 7.51 11.27
N VAL A 356 -18.84 6.91 10.09
CA VAL A 356 -19.54 5.66 9.81
C VAL A 356 -18.52 4.66 9.30
N CYS A 357 -18.76 3.39 9.55
CA CYS A 357 -18.04 2.31 8.96
C CYS A 357 -18.52 2.16 7.52
N PHE A 358 -17.59 2.30 6.59
CA PHE A 358 -17.83 2.06 5.18
C PHE A 358 -17.04 0.84 4.77
N GLU A 359 -17.72 -0.13 4.16
CA GLU A 359 -17.15 -1.39 3.70
C GLU A 359 -17.25 -1.50 2.19
N THR A 360 -16.17 -1.95 1.58
CA THR A 360 -16.08 -2.31 0.17
C THR A 360 -15.84 -3.80 0.08
N VAL A 361 -16.67 -4.48 -0.69
CA VAL A 361 -16.53 -5.90 -1.00
C VAL A 361 -15.87 -6.02 -2.36
N TYR A 362 -14.75 -6.73 -2.43
CA TYR A 362 -14.07 -7.09 -3.66
C TYR A 362 -14.41 -8.54 -3.97
N ALA A 363 -15.24 -8.76 -4.98
CA ALA A 363 -15.45 -10.10 -5.50
C ALA A 363 -14.20 -10.51 -6.30
N GLU A 364 -13.50 -11.54 -5.84
CA GLU A 364 -12.49 -12.20 -6.66
C GLU A 364 -13.20 -13.17 -7.62
N GLU A 365 -13.05 -12.95 -8.92
CA GLU A 365 -13.56 -13.89 -9.92
C GLU A 365 -12.63 -15.10 -10.01
N GLU A 366 -12.88 -16.14 -9.20
CA GLU A 366 -12.29 -17.46 -9.47
C GLU A 366 -13.10 -18.18 -10.55
N ILE A 367 -12.45 -18.55 -11.66
CA ILE A 367 -13.03 -19.38 -12.72
C ILE A 367 -12.63 -20.83 -12.46
N ASP A 368 -13.57 -21.68 -12.02
CA ASP A 368 -13.32 -23.11 -11.94
C ASP A 368 -13.28 -23.78 -13.34
N ASP A 369 -12.72 -25.00 -13.43
CA ASP A 369 -12.65 -25.82 -14.65
C ASP A 369 -14.03 -26.16 -15.26
N ASN A 370 -15.11 -25.87 -14.54
CA ASN A 370 -16.50 -26.11 -14.92
C ASN A 370 -17.28 -24.80 -15.21
N TYR A 371 -16.57 -23.66 -15.25
CA TYR A 371 -17.12 -22.33 -15.48
C TYR A 371 -18.16 -21.89 -14.42
N THR A 372 -17.93 -22.28 -13.17
CA THR A 372 -18.66 -21.81 -11.98
C THR A 372 -17.79 -20.81 -11.25
N ILE A 373 -18.32 -19.61 -11.01
CA ILE A 373 -17.65 -18.58 -10.21
C ILE A 373 -17.87 -18.94 -8.73
N LYS A 374 -16.80 -19.19 -7.98
CA LYS A 374 -16.85 -19.13 -6.52
C LYS A 374 -16.53 -17.69 -6.14
N GLU A 375 -17.49 -17.00 -5.55
CA GLU A 375 -17.28 -15.67 -4.99
C GLU A 375 -16.72 -15.89 -3.57
N GLU A 376 -15.41 -15.74 -3.42
CA GLU A 376 -14.82 -15.43 -2.11
C GLU A 376 -14.65 -13.91 -2.07
N ASP A 377 -15.37 -13.29 -1.15
CA ASP A 377 -15.54 -11.83 -1.07
C ASP A 377 -14.49 -11.27 -0.11
N PHE A 378 -13.42 -10.67 -0.64
CA PHE A 378 -12.43 -9.97 0.19
C PHE A 378 -12.98 -8.60 0.61
N THR A 379 -13.00 -8.31 1.91
CA THR A 379 -13.62 -7.08 2.43
C THR A 379 -12.61 -6.07 2.97
N GLN A 380 -12.84 -4.79 2.68
CA GLN A 380 -12.10 -3.68 3.27
C GLN A 380 -13.05 -2.62 3.81
N ALA A 381 -12.88 -2.29 5.10
CA ALA A 381 -13.66 -1.31 5.80
C ALA A 381 -12.81 -0.24 6.50
N ALA A 382 -13.38 0.96 6.62
CA ALA A 382 -12.77 2.07 7.31
C ALA A 382 -13.83 3.00 7.93
N CYS A 383 -13.43 3.74 8.98
CA CYS A 383 -14.24 4.81 9.54
C CYS A 383 -14.13 6.08 8.68
N VAL A 384 -15.16 6.35 7.88
CA VAL A 384 -15.25 7.54 7.01
C VAL A 384 -16.06 8.63 7.67
N VAL A 385 -15.77 9.89 7.36
CA VAL A 385 -16.52 11.03 7.91
C VAL A 385 -17.94 11.02 7.36
N ASN A 386 -18.93 11.04 8.26
CA ASN A 386 -20.32 11.16 7.87
C ASN A 386 -20.60 12.57 7.34
N SER A 387 -20.67 12.70 6.02
CA SER A 387 -20.86 13.97 5.30
C SER A 387 -22.33 14.34 5.09
N TYR A 388 -23.21 13.90 5.99
CA TYR A 388 -24.66 14.18 5.95
C TYR A 388 -25.05 15.64 5.65
N PRO A 389 -24.32 16.71 6.08
CA PRO A 389 -24.74 18.08 5.80
C PRO A 389 -24.72 18.41 4.30
N ALA A 390 -23.86 17.73 3.53
CA ALA A 390 -23.78 17.94 2.09
C ALA A 390 -25.05 17.45 1.37
N CYS A 391 -25.73 16.41 1.89
CA CYS A 391 -26.96 15.87 1.31
C CYS A 391 -28.03 16.94 1.12
N TYR A 392 -28.17 17.85 2.09
CA TYR A 392 -29.18 18.91 2.04
C TYR A 392 -28.92 19.96 0.96
N GLY A 393 -27.70 20.02 0.42
CA GLY A 393 -27.33 20.94 -0.65
C GLY A 393 -27.67 20.43 -2.06
N PHE A 394 -27.87 19.12 -2.25
CA PHE A 394 -28.09 18.54 -3.57
C PHE A 394 -29.53 18.68 -4.04
N GLN A 395 -29.67 19.08 -5.31
CA GLN A 395 -30.95 19.42 -5.91
C GLN A 395 -31.39 18.45 -7.00
N THR A 396 -30.52 17.52 -7.38
CA THR A 396 -30.81 16.53 -8.40
C THR A 396 -30.51 15.14 -7.86
N LYS A 397 -31.26 14.16 -8.36
CA LYS A 397 -31.01 12.75 -8.06
C LYS A 397 -29.57 12.35 -8.40
N SER A 398 -29.06 12.83 -9.54
CA SER A 398 -27.70 12.53 -10.00
C SER A 398 -26.65 13.01 -9.01
N ASP A 399 -26.78 14.23 -8.47
CA ASP A 399 -25.80 14.75 -7.51
C ASP A 399 -25.96 14.08 -6.13
N CYS A 400 -27.18 13.66 -5.79
CA CYS A 400 -27.48 13.00 -4.52
C CYS A 400 -26.98 11.55 -4.45
N GLU A 401 -27.14 10.80 -5.55
CA GLU A 401 -26.77 9.39 -5.63
C GLU A 401 -25.33 9.18 -6.15
N ASP A 402 -24.55 10.26 -6.25
CA ASP A 402 -23.14 10.18 -6.59
C ASP A 402 -22.34 9.66 -5.40
N GLN A 403 -22.13 8.34 -5.39
CA GLN A 403 -21.41 7.60 -4.35
C GLN A 403 -19.93 8.00 -4.23
N GLU A 404 -19.35 8.68 -5.22
CA GLU A 404 -17.98 9.21 -5.12
C GLU A 404 -17.92 10.50 -4.29
N LEU A 405 -19.06 11.20 -4.16
CA LEU A 405 -19.13 12.51 -3.52
C LEU A 405 -19.72 12.43 -2.10
N VAL A 406 -20.75 11.60 -1.89
CA VAL A 406 -21.53 11.59 -0.65
C VAL A 406 -22.33 10.31 -0.38
N ASP A 407 -22.54 9.99 0.90
CA ASP A 407 -23.45 8.94 1.36
C ASP A 407 -24.89 9.46 1.52
N CYS A 408 -25.55 9.77 0.40
CA CYS A 408 -26.94 10.23 0.38
C CYS A 408 -27.86 9.30 -0.42
N GLN A 409 -29.16 9.42 -0.18
CA GLN A 409 -30.22 8.69 -0.86
C GLN A 409 -31.28 9.67 -1.38
N TRP A 410 -31.74 9.45 -2.62
CA TRP A 410 -32.80 10.25 -3.21
C TRP A 410 -34.18 9.69 -2.85
N LEU A 411 -34.96 10.45 -2.11
CA LEU A 411 -36.34 10.11 -1.82
C LEU A 411 -37.27 10.75 -2.85
N LEU A 412 -37.93 9.92 -3.66
CA LEU A 412 -38.91 10.37 -4.64
C LEU A 412 -40.12 11.02 -3.96
N ALA A 413 -40.40 12.27 -4.34
CA ALA A 413 -41.66 12.94 -4.02
C ALA A 413 -42.71 12.47 -5.04
N ASN A 414 -43.38 11.36 -4.75
CA ASN A 414 -44.41 10.84 -5.64
C ASN A 414 -45.57 11.85 -5.75
N LYS A 415 -45.99 12.15 -6.99
CA LYS A 415 -47.17 12.98 -7.30
C LYS A 415 -48.45 12.44 -6.66
N ASP A 416 -48.58 11.13 -6.52
CA ASP A 416 -49.77 10.53 -5.90
C ASP A 416 -49.80 10.67 -4.36
N THR A 417 -48.68 11.08 -3.77
CA THR A 417 -48.57 11.35 -2.32
C THR A 417 -48.55 12.84 -2.00
N ASN A 418 -48.48 13.72 -3.01
CA ASN A 418 -48.39 15.19 -2.92
C ASN A 418 -47.52 15.72 -1.76
N LEU A 419 -46.50 14.94 -1.32
CA LEU A 419 -45.47 15.35 -0.34
C LEU A 419 -44.83 16.68 -0.76
N TYR A 420 -44.73 16.85 -2.07
CA TYR A 420 -44.26 18.05 -2.76
C TYR A 420 -45.06 19.31 -2.35
N ASP A 421 -46.40 19.27 -2.36
CA ASP A 421 -47.22 20.47 -2.08
C ASP A 421 -47.17 20.82 -0.58
N SER A 422 -47.21 19.82 0.30
CA SER A 422 -47.07 20.04 1.76
C SER A 422 -45.71 20.60 2.18
N LEU A 423 -44.64 20.27 1.45
CA LEU A 423 -43.28 20.77 1.75
C LEU A 423 -42.97 22.09 1.06
N TRP A 424 -43.56 22.33 -0.12
CA TRP A 424 -43.36 23.54 -0.91
C TRP A 424 -44.08 24.77 -0.34
N GLU A 425 -45.27 24.57 0.26
CA GLU A 425 -45.99 25.68 0.91
C GLU A 425 -45.39 26.08 2.27
N SER A 426 -44.63 25.18 2.91
CA SER A 426 -43.75 25.54 4.05
C SER A 426 -42.51 26.30 3.54
N THR A 427 -42.75 27.55 3.15
CA THR A 427 -41.78 28.49 2.55
C THR A 427 -40.56 28.84 3.41
N GLU A 428 -40.36 28.18 4.55
CA GLU A 428 -39.16 28.32 5.39
C GLU A 428 -38.05 27.31 5.08
N LEU A 429 -38.31 26.30 4.23
CA LEU A 429 -37.33 25.24 3.93
C LEU A 429 -36.22 25.59 2.92
N GLY A 430 -36.24 26.80 2.33
CA GLY A 430 -35.17 27.23 1.44
C GLY A 430 -34.97 26.38 0.19
N ILE A 431 -35.98 25.60 -0.25
CA ILE A 431 -35.91 24.81 -1.48
C ILE A 431 -35.96 25.78 -2.67
N PRO A 432 -34.92 25.87 -3.51
CA PRO A 432 -34.83 26.94 -4.48
C PRO A 432 -35.71 26.71 -5.72
N GLU A 433 -36.23 27.81 -6.28
CA GLU A 433 -37.24 27.87 -7.35
C GLU A 433 -36.89 27.15 -8.67
N ASN A 434 -35.63 26.76 -8.85
CA ASN A 434 -35.08 26.20 -10.08
C ASN A 434 -35.34 24.69 -10.28
N MET A 435 -35.96 23.98 -9.34
CA MET A 435 -36.28 22.54 -9.41
C MET A 435 -37.51 22.15 -10.27
N LYS A 436 -37.97 22.98 -11.22
CA LYS A 436 -39.24 22.75 -11.92
C LYS A 436 -39.26 21.60 -12.95
N ASN A 437 -38.12 21.00 -13.32
CA ASN A 437 -38.02 20.08 -14.47
C ASN A 437 -37.24 18.75 -14.27
N SER A 438 -36.76 18.41 -13.06
CA SER A 438 -36.17 17.09 -12.76
C SER A 438 -37.17 16.17 -12.04
N GLU A 439 -36.89 14.86 -11.96
CA GLU A 439 -37.63 13.92 -11.10
C GLU A 439 -37.77 14.54 -9.71
N LYS A 440 -39.00 14.89 -9.28
CA LYS A 440 -39.24 15.60 -8.03
C LYS A 440 -38.88 14.70 -6.84
N GLY A 441 -37.97 15.15 -5.99
CA GLY A 441 -37.53 14.40 -4.80
C GLY A 441 -36.62 15.24 -3.92
N PHE A 442 -36.17 14.64 -2.82
CA PHE A 442 -35.28 15.26 -1.86
C PHE A 442 -34.07 14.36 -1.62
N CYS A 443 -32.91 14.98 -1.46
CA CYS A 443 -31.70 14.27 -1.07
C CYS A 443 -31.61 14.20 0.46
N LEU A 444 -31.50 12.98 1.00
CA LEU A 444 -31.40 12.73 2.42
C LEU A 444 -30.13 11.96 2.74
N PRO A 445 -29.55 12.08 3.93
CA PRO A 445 -28.45 11.23 4.35
C PRO A 445 -28.83 9.75 4.30
N ALA A 446 -27.93 8.89 3.81
CA ALA A 446 -28.04 7.46 3.99
C ALA A 446 -27.80 7.08 5.45
N TYR A 447 -26.84 7.77 6.09
CA TYR A 447 -26.53 7.64 7.52
C TYR A 447 -26.97 8.87 8.28
N ALA A 448 -27.97 8.71 9.15
CA ALA A 448 -28.51 9.84 9.91
C ALA A 448 -27.43 10.48 10.81
N PRO A 449 -27.44 11.81 10.95
CA PRO A 449 -26.51 12.49 11.85
C PRO A 449 -26.70 12.01 13.28
N GLY A 450 -25.60 11.75 13.99
CA GLY A 450 -25.68 11.59 15.43
C GLY A 450 -25.60 12.96 16.09
N ILE A 451 -26.62 13.26 16.89
CA ILE A 451 -26.73 14.52 17.61
C ILE A 451 -26.68 14.26 19.11
N LYS A 452 -26.03 15.15 19.83
CA LYS A 452 -26.16 15.19 21.29
C LYS A 452 -27.41 15.97 21.63
N PHE A 453 -28.58 15.36 21.50
CA PHE A 453 -29.88 16.03 21.68
C PHE A 453 -30.06 16.73 23.05
N TRP A 454 -29.20 16.43 24.02
CA TRP A 454 -29.17 17.05 25.35
C TRP A 454 -28.25 18.28 25.46
N GLU A 455 -27.52 18.65 24.41
CA GLU A 455 -26.76 19.90 24.34
C GLU A 455 -27.61 20.98 23.64
N GLU A 456 -27.72 22.18 24.22
CA GLU A 456 -28.57 23.28 23.71
C GLU A 456 -28.23 23.68 22.26
N GLU A 457 -26.96 23.53 21.87
CA GLU A 457 -26.49 23.82 20.51
C GLU A 457 -27.04 22.82 19.47
N ALA A 458 -27.24 21.55 19.85
CA ALA A 458 -27.74 20.51 18.94
C ALA A 458 -29.23 20.68 18.59
N ALA A 459 -30.03 21.20 19.53
CA ALA A 459 -31.44 21.52 19.28
C ALA A 459 -31.61 22.58 18.18
N SER A 460 -30.65 23.51 18.06
CA SER A 460 -30.65 24.53 17.00
C SER A 460 -30.30 23.96 15.61
N SER A 461 -29.39 22.98 15.55
CA SER A 461 -29.00 22.33 14.29
C SER A 461 -30.06 21.37 13.75
N CYS A 462 -30.87 20.72 14.61
CA CYS A 462 -32.00 19.91 14.14
C CYS A 462 -33.10 20.75 13.48
N ASN A 463 -33.39 21.92 14.04
CA ASN A 463 -34.46 22.79 13.54
C ASN A 463 -34.07 23.56 12.27
N SER A 464 -32.77 23.63 11.93
CA SER A 464 -32.28 24.48 10.84
C SER A 464 -32.27 23.83 9.46
N PHE A 465 -32.29 22.50 9.36
CA PHE A 465 -32.18 21.82 8.08
C PHE A 465 -33.49 21.19 7.60
N ILE A 466 -34.36 20.79 8.53
CA ILE A 466 -35.63 20.12 8.24
C ILE A 466 -36.67 20.54 9.29
N PRO A 467 -37.94 20.79 8.93
CA PRO A 467 -38.93 21.17 9.92
C PRO A 467 -39.09 20.00 10.88
N SER A 468 -38.93 20.25 12.17
CA SER A 468 -39.17 19.26 13.23
C SER A 468 -40.63 18.77 13.24
N GLU A 469 -41.51 19.44 12.50
CA GLU A 469 -42.94 19.19 12.43
C GLU A 469 -43.39 19.16 10.97
N TYR A 470 -43.74 17.97 10.48
CA TYR A 470 -44.44 17.80 9.21
C TYR A 470 -45.94 17.82 9.47
N VAL A 471 -46.59 18.92 9.12
CA VAL A 471 -48.03 19.06 9.30
C VAL A 471 -48.74 18.67 8.01
N CYS A 472 -49.61 17.66 8.07
CA CYS A 472 -50.58 17.43 7.02
C CYS A 472 -51.78 18.35 7.26
N GLY A 473 -51.87 19.43 6.47
CA GLY A 473 -53.05 20.29 6.47
C GLY A 473 -54.26 19.55 5.91
N VAL A 474 -55.39 19.60 6.63
CA VAL A 474 -56.67 19.07 6.16
C VAL A 474 -57.72 20.17 6.24
N GLU A 475 -58.45 20.36 5.15
CA GLU A 475 -59.61 21.26 5.14
C GLU A 475 -60.90 20.44 5.19
N TYR A 476 -61.81 20.85 6.07
CA TYR A 476 -63.14 20.27 6.19
C TYR A 476 -64.17 21.32 5.79
N GLU A 477 -65.06 20.97 4.88
CA GLU A 477 -66.24 21.77 4.59
C GLU A 477 -67.43 21.24 5.39
N LYS A 478 -68.24 22.16 5.90
CA LYS A 478 -69.47 21.79 6.59
C LYS A 478 -70.63 21.83 5.62
N GLY A 479 -71.25 20.69 5.35
CA GLY A 479 -72.41 20.59 4.47
C GLY A 479 -73.55 21.54 4.86
N LEU A 480 -74.21 22.14 3.87
CA LEU A 480 -75.39 22.99 4.09
C LEU A 480 -76.54 22.16 4.68
N ILE A 481 -77.13 22.71 5.76
CA ILE A 481 -78.22 22.11 6.54
C ILE A 481 -79.44 21.87 5.64
N GLU A 482 -79.72 20.62 5.28
CA GLU A 482 -81.10 20.21 5.00
C GLU A 482 -81.88 20.21 6.30
N VAL A 483 -83.06 20.83 6.29
CA VAL A 483 -83.90 21.08 7.47
C VAL A 483 -84.10 19.80 8.29
N GLY A 484 -83.40 19.69 9.43
CA GLY A 484 -83.53 18.59 10.38
C GLY A 484 -82.28 17.71 10.58
N LYS A 485 -81.19 17.91 9.82
CA LYS A 485 -79.89 17.27 10.06
C LYS A 485 -78.80 18.32 10.22
N TYR A 486 -77.98 18.23 11.27
CA TYR A 486 -76.73 18.98 11.33
C TYR A 486 -75.86 18.48 10.17
N GLY A 487 -75.33 19.38 9.35
CA GLY A 487 -74.39 19.00 8.28
C GLY A 487 -73.16 18.37 8.91
N ASP A 488 -72.82 17.16 8.46
CA ASP A 488 -71.57 16.51 8.78
C ASP A 488 -70.41 17.31 8.18
N TRP A 489 -69.22 17.16 8.78
CA TRP A 489 -67.99 17.71 8.21
C TRP A 489 -67.49 16.74 7.15
N ASP A 490 -67.47 17.21 5.92
CA ASP A 490 -66.91 16.45 4.79
C ASP A 490 -65.49 16.95 4.52
N LEU A 491 -64.58 16.01 4.25
CA LEU A 491 -63.23 16.36 3.84
C LEU A 491 -63.32 17.02 2.45
N VAL A 492 -62.64 18.14 2.25
CA VAL A 492 -62.53 18.73 0.92
C VAL A 492 -61.60 17.82 0.10
N GLU A 493 -62.18 16.94 -0.73
CA GLU A 493 -61.51 15.83 -1.44
C GLU A 493 -60.33 16.27 -2.31
N ASP A 494 -60.33 17.51 -2.79
CA ASP A 494 -59.39 17.94 -3.84
C ASP A 494 -57.98 18.32 -3.32
N GLU A 495 -57.75 18.37 -2.00
CA GLU A 495 -56.49 18.93 -1.45
C GLU A 495 -55.81 18.13 -0.33
N VAL A 496 -56.37 17.00 0.14
CA VAL A 496 -55.81 16.25 1.29
C VAL A 496 -55.03 15.00 0.87
N THR A 497 -53.73 15.00 1.18
CA THR A 497 -52.73 14.12 0.53
C THR A 497 -52.21 12.99 1.42
N CYS A 498 -52.34 13.15 2.73
CA CYS A 498 -51.92 12.16 3.72
C CYS A 498 -53.03 11.19 4.15
N PHE A 499 -54.26 11.34 3.66
CA PHE A 499 -55.38 10.44 3.93
C PHE A 499 -55.84 9.77 2.63
N LYS A 500 -56.21 8.48 2.70
CA LYS A 500 -56.95 7.80 1.64
C LYS A 500 -58.39 7.58 2.09
N GLU A 501 -59.35 7.96 1.25
CA GLU A 501 -60.73 7.55 1.44
C GLU A 501 -60.84 6.02 1.35
N THR A 502 -61.47 5.42 2.37
CA THR A 502 -61.88 4.02 2.29
C THR A 502 -63.39 3.97 2.16
N THR A 503 -63.88 3.63 0.96
CA THR A 503 -65.31 3.41 0.72
C THR A 503 -65.73 2.07 1.33
N SER A 504 -65.97 2.02 2.65
CA SER A 504 -66.75 0.93 3.22
C SER A 504 -68.23 1.17 2.91
N LYS A 505 -68.82 0.28 2.11
CA LYS A 505 -70.23 0.34 1.73
C LYS A 505 -71.16 0.44 2.95
N ALA A 506 -72.07 1.41 2.84
CA ALA A 506 -73.38 1.55 3.49
C ALA A 506 -73.36 1.67 5.02
N ASP A 507 -73.73 2.88 5.47
CA ASP A 507 -74.14 3.29 6.83
C ASP A 507 -73.06 3.76 7.81
N ASP A 508 -71.77 3.75 7.46
CA ASP A 508 -70.70 4.35 8.28
C ASP A 508 -70.05 5.55 7.57
N LEU A 509 -69.84 6.64 8.33
CA LEU A 509 -69.05 7.82 7.96
C LEU A 509 -67.75 7.45 7.24
N PRO A 510 -67.23 8.27 6.29
CA PRO A 510 -65.95 8.02 5.65
C PRO A 510 -64.85 7.87 6.72
N LYS A 511 -64.31 6.66 6.84
CA LYS A 511 -63.14 6.40 7.68
C LYS A 511 -61.92 6.83 6.87
N THR A 512 -61.45 8.06 7.11
CA THR A 512 -60.19 8.56 6.58
C THR A 512 -59.06 7.83 7.28
N LYS A 513 -58.42 6.88 6.59
CA LYS A 513 -57.22 6.22 7.09
C LYS A 513 -56.01 6.97 6.56
N LEU A 514 -55.07 7.25 7.45
CA LEU A 514 -53.78 7.82 7.08
C LEU A 514 -53.14 6.91 6.00
N ASP A 515 -52.65 7.50 4.92
CA ASP A 515 -52.06 6.77 3.81
C ASP A 515 -50.78 6.06 4.28
N SER A 516 -50.66 4.77 4.00
CA SER A 516 -49.51 3.96 4.44
C SER A 516 -48.22 4.33 3.69
N THR A 517 -48.35 4.85 2.47
CA THR A 517 -47.21 5.30 1.65
C THR A 517 -46.64 6.57 2.25
N TRP A 518 -47.50 7.55 2.53
CA TRP A 518 -47.14 8.80 3.21
C TRP A 518 -46.50 8.53 4.57
N GLN A 519 -47.09 7.64 5.38
CA GLN A 519 -46.50 7.21 6.66
C GLN A 519 -45.11 6.63 6.50
N THR A 520 -44.90 5.78 5.49
CA THR A 520 -43.60 5.14 5.23
C THR A 520 -42.58 6.17 4.76
N GLN A 521 -42.98 7.12 3.91
CA GLN A 521 -42.12 8.21 3.46
C GLN A 521 -41.72 9.13 4.61
N MET A 522 -42.67 9.58 5.43
CA MET A 522 -42.40 10.41 6.61
C MET A 522 -41.52 9.69 7.62
N LYS A 523 -41.74 8.38 7.81
CA LYS A 523 -40.84 7.53 8.60
C LYS A 523 -39.42 7.52 8.03
N ASN A 524 -39.24 7.34 6.72
CA ASN A 524 -37.92 7.31 6.10
C ASN A 524 -37.22 8.67 6.17
N VAL A 525 -37.95 9.77 5.96
CA VAL A 525 -37.45 11.13 6.14
C VAL A 525 -36.97 11.32 7.57
N CYS A 526 -37.81 10.98 8.54
CA CYS A 526 -37.47 11.05 9.95
C CYS A 526 -36.21 10.24 10.28
N LEU A 527 -36.17 8.96 9.90
CA LEU A 527 -35.02 8.08 10.16
C LEU A 527 -33.72 8.55 9.50
N ALA A 528 -33.77 9.19 8.33
CA ALA A 528 -32.60 9.65 7.59
C ALA A 528 -32.02 10.96 8.13
N THR A 529 -32.82 11.73 8.86
CA THR A 529 -32.51 13.15 9.14
C THR A 529 -32.16 13.40 10.59
N SER A 530 -32.59 12.50 11.47
CA SER A 530 -32.27 12.57 12.88
C SER A 530 -32.57 11.24 13.54
N ASP A 531 -32.33 11.21 14.84
CA ASP A 531 -32.63 10.14 15.76
C ASP A 531 -34.12 10.14 16.18
N CYS A 532 -35.03 10.30 15.22
CA CYS A 532 -36.46 10.27 15.48
C CYS A 532 -37.07 8.90 15.14
N GLY A 533 -37.92 8.39 16.05
CA GLY A 533 -38.64 7.13 15.85
C GLY A 533 -39.06 6.43 17.14
N VAL A 534 -39.75 5.32 16.96
CA VAL A 534 -40.23 4.39 18.01
C VAL A 534 -39.15 3.52 18.66
N LYS A 535 -37.89 3.73 18.30
CA LYS A 535 -36.81 2.82 18.68
C LYS A 535 -36.33 3.11 20.09
N THR A 536 -35.71 2.11 20.67
CA THR A 536 -34.95 2.22 21.92
C THR A 536 -33.74 3.12 21.67
N ASN A 537 -33.56 4.16 22.49
CA ASN A 537 -32.40 5.04 22.41
C ASN A 537 -31.10 4.33 22.89
N TYR A 538 -29.93 4.97 22.76
CA TYR A 538 -28.65 4.40 23.24
C TYR A 538 -28.61 4.04 24.74
N LEU A 539 -29.57 4.52 25.54
CA LEU A 539 -29.71 4.19 26.97
C LEU A 539 -30.62 2.99 27.23
N GLY A 540 -31.12 2.30 26.20
CA GLY A 540 -32.05 1.20 26.38
C GLY A 540 -33.48 1.65 26.71
N VAL A 541 -33.80 2.95 26.57
CA VAL A 541 -35.14 3.48 26.85
C VAL A 541 -35.94 3.55 25.56
N ASN A 542 -37.12 2.91 25.54
CA ASN A 542 -38.03 2.94 24.40
C ASN A 542 -38.57 4.35 24.17
N GLY A 543 -38.57 4.81 22.90
CA GLY A 543 -39.39 5.92 22.45
C GLY A 543 -40.89 5.56 22.45
N TYR A 544 -41.66 6.21 21.58
CA TYR A 544 -43.09 5.87 21.40
C TYR A 544 -43.28 4.39 21.03
N TYR A 545 -44.34 3.74 21.51
CA TYR A 545 -44.57 2.29 21.35
C TYR A 545 -44.86 1.87 19.90
N SER A 546 -45.37 2.78 19.07
CA SER A 546 -45.62 2.53 17.66
C SER A 546 -45.53 3.81 16.83
N TRP A 547 -45.21 3.68 15.54
CA TRP A 547 -45.02 4.85 14.67
C TRP A 547 -46.33 5.63 14.54
N LYS A 548 -47.46 4.95 14.80
CA LYS A 548 -48.79 5.55 14.85
C LYS A 548 -48.92 6.58 15.98
N ASP A 549 -48.22 6.38 17.09
CA ASP A 549 -48.28 7.27 18.24
C ASP A 549 -47.47 8.56 18.05
N LEU A 550 -46.64 8.62 16.99
CA LEU A 550 -45.93 9.82 16.57
C LEU A 550 -46.80 10.75 15.70
N PHE A 551 -47.90 10.25 15.13
CA PHE A 551 -48.84 11.06 14.35
C PHE A 551 -49.95 11.56 15.27
N VAL A 552 -49.79 12.78 15.79
CA VAL A 552 -50.78 13.46 16.62
C VAL A 552 -51.59 14.42 15.76
N GLY A 553 -52.91 14.45 15.92
CA GLY A 553 -53.78 15.41 15.23
C GLY A 553 -55.02 15.73 16.06
N ASP A 554 -55.43 17.01 16.04
CA ASP A 554 -56.55 17.54 16.84
C ASP A 554 -57.90 16.84 16.60
N TYR A 555 -58.04 16.08 15.49
CA TYR A 555 -59.25 15.32 15.12
C TYR A 555 -59.05 13.79 15.00
N ILE A 556 -57.84 13.28 15.25
CA ILE A 556 -57.57 11.83 15.22
C ILE A 556 -58.10 11.17 16.50
N GLU A 557 -58.08 11.88 17.64
CA GLU A 557 -58.61 11.35 18.90
C GLU A 557 -60.13 11.20 18.89
N ASP A 558 -60.89 12.07 18.23
CA ASP A 558 -62.37 11.97 18.17
C ASP A 558 -62.87 10.81 17.29
N SER A 559 -62.08 10.39 16.29
CA SER A 559 -62.41 9.27 15.40
C SER A 559 -61.94 7.91 15.94
N LEU A 560 -60.91 7.87 16.80
CA LEU A 560 -60.43 6.64 17.44
C LEU A 560 -61.02 6.39 18.84
N SER A 561 -61.36 7.43 19.60
CA SER A 561 -61.89 7.28 20.97
C SER A 561 -63.38 6.95 21.05
N ASN A 562 -64.16 7.26 20.01
CA ASN A 562 -65.62 7.03 20.01
C ASN A 562 -66.05 5.59 19.69
N TYR A 563 -65.13 4.65 19.45
CA TYR A 563 -65.52 3.27 19.09
C TYR A 563 -65.38 2.22 20.20
N ASN A 564 -64.90 2.59 21.40
CA ASN A 564 -64.74 1.65 22.52
C ASN A 564 -65.66 1.90 23.73
N SER A 565 -66.73 2.69 23.60
CA SER A 565 -67.63 2.96 24.73
C SER A 565 -69.13 2.92 24.44
N TYR A 566 -69.60 1.98 23.61
CA TYR A 566 -71.01 1.54 23.67
C TYR A 566 -71.12 0.02 23.55
N GLY A 567 -70.96 -0.65 24.70
CA GLY A 567 -71.15 -2.08 24.84
C GLY A 567 -71.06 -2.54 26.30
N GLY A 568 -71.99 -2.08 27.15
CA GLY A 568 -72.00 -2.48 28.55
C GLY A 568 -73.10 -1.83 29.40
N GLY A 569 -74.37 -1.99 29.01
CA GLY A 569 -75.49 -1.73 29.89
C GLY A 569 -75.79 -2.93 30.78
N LYS A 570 -75.61 -2.75 32.09
CA LYS A 570 -76.05 -3.57 33.25
C LYS A 570 -75.50 -4.98 33.42
#